data_AF-A0A1S9DK13-F1
#
_entry.id   AF-A0A1S9DK13-F1
#
_cell.length_a   1.000
_cell.length_b   1.000
_cell.length_c   1.000
_cell.angle_alpha   90.00
_cell.angle_beta   90.00
_cell.angle_gamma   90.00
#
_symmetry.space_group_name_H-M   'P 1'
#
loop_
_entity.id
_entity.type
_entity.pdbx_description
1 polymer ?
#
loop_
_entity_poly.entity_id
_entity_poly.type
_entity_poly.pdbx_seq_one_letter_code
_entity_poly.pdbx_strand_id
1 'polypeptide(L)'
;MIGLWIKGDQAARDSAMNFHRKLLSAIEAQRSQWYISNSTPRCSNDTPWPMATYQSILLQLIFAVLVAKQEAPLDLNLRFQLPDTKYQLLTSLVETCRELGLFSYPNMLAKHHSSAPIALVWVNVEEIKRFGLALYKICRLCTRSALAGTTDSDSSDMRSELLTLSDLDFCMPDSDEMWNAPSSIGAESIRSAIFHQACRDNRDTDNWISQTSGKLYDSRVGLDWI
;
A
#
# COMPACT_ATOMS: atom_id res chain seq x y z
N MET A 1 -12.10 -8.59 -12.30
CA MET A 1 -10.99 -8.17 -13.17
C MET A 1 -9.78 -9.11 -13.04
N ILE A 2 -9.07 -9.15 -11.90
CA ILE A 2 -7.87 -10.00 -11.72
C ILE A 2 -8.17 -11.49 -11.98
N GLY A 3 -9.27 -12.03 -11.44
CA GLY A 3 -9.66 -13.42 -11.69
C GLY A 3 -9.91 -13.76 -13.17
N LEU A 4 -10.47 -12.82 -13.94
CA LEU A 4 -10.68 -12.97 -15.39
C LEU A 4 -9.34 -13.01 -16.13
N TRP A 5 -8.37 -12.20 -15.70
CA TRP A 5 -7.03 -12.20 -16.31
C TRP A 5 -6.27 -13.51 -16.05
N ILE A 6 -6.31 -14.01 -14.81
CA ILE A 6 -5.55 -15.18 -14.40
C ILE A 6 -6.14 -16.47 -14.97
N LYS A 7 -7.46 -16.66 -14.90
CA LYS A 7 -8.13 -17.93 -15.24
C LYS A 7 -8.87 -17.91 -16.57
N GLY A 8 -9.05 -16.75 -17.17
CA GLY A 8 -9.88 -16.57 -18.36
C GLY A 8 -9.17 -16.90 -19.66
N ASP A 9 -9.99 -17.16 -20.68
CA ASP A 9 -9.57 -17.21 -22.08
C ASP A 9 -9.23 -15.81 -22.61
N GLN A 10 -8.89 -15.71 -23.89
CA GLN A 10 -8.51 -14.43 -24.50
C GLN A 10 -9.62 -13.37 -24.37
N ALA A 11 -10.88 -13.76 -24.58
CA ALA A 11 -12.01 -12.83 -24.48
C ALA A 11 -12.19 -12.31 -23.04
N ALA A 12 -12.00 -13.16 -22.03
CA ALA A 12 -12.03 -12.76 -20.63
C ALA A 12 -10.84 -11.86 -20.25
N ARG A 13 -9.64 -12.10 -20.81
CA ARG A 13 -8.46 -11.22 -20.62
C ARG A 13 -8.66 -9.85 -21.26
N ASP A 14 -9.21 -9.79 -22.47
CA ASP A 14 -9.55 -8.54 -23.14
C ASP A 14 -10.59 -7.74 -22.35
N SER A 15 -11.60 -8.44 -21.80
CA SER A 15 -12.60 -7.86 -20.91
C SER A 15 -11.96 -7.33 -19.62
N ALA A 16 -11.01 -8.05 -19.02
CA ALA A 16 -10.27 -7.59 -17.85
C ALA A 16 -9.47 -6.30 -18.15
N MET A 17 -8.80 -6.23 -19.30
CA MET A 17 -8.09 -5.02 -19.73
C MET A 17 -9.02 -3.85 -20.00
N ASN A 18 -10.21 -4.10 -20.56
CA ASN A 18 -11.23 -3.05 -20.74
C ASN A 18 -11.68 -2.49 -19.39
N PHE A 19 -11.98 -3.35 -18.40
CA PHE A 19 -12.30 -2.92 -17.05
C PHE A 19 -11.16 -2.11 -16.41
N HIS A 20 -9.92 -2.57 -16.54
CA HIS A 20 -8.75 -1.85 -16.02
C HIS A 20 -8.65 -0.43 -16.58
N ARG A 21 -8.77 -0.27 -17.91
CA ARG A 21 -8.72 1.04 -18.58
C ARG A 21 -9.85 1.97 -18.11
N LYS A 22 -11.08 1.44 -18.01
CA LYS A 22 -12.24 2.21 -17.56
C LYS A 22 -12.07 2.67 -16.10
N LEU A 23 -11.61 1.79 -15.22
CA LEU A 23 -11.38 2.11 -13.81
C LEU A 23 -10.25 3.11 -13.62
N LEU A 24 -9.14 2.98 -14.36
CA LEU A 24 -8.07 3.99 -14.35
C LEU A 24 -8.60 5.36 -14.81
N SER A 25 -9.38 5.41 -15.89
CA SER A 25 -9.99 6.66 -16.35
C SER A 25 -10.91 7.29 -15.29
N ALA A 26 -11.72 6.48 -14.60
CA ALA A 26 -12.58 6.95 -13.51
C ALA A 26 -11.77 7.48 -12.30
N ILE A 27 -10.69 6.78 -11.92
CA ILE A 27 -9.76 7.21 -10.85
C ILE A 27 -9.14 8.56 -11.19
N GLU A 28 -8.69 8.75 -12.42
CA GLU A 28 -8.11 10.01 -12.87
C GLU A 28 -9.15 11.13 -12.94
N ALA A 29 -10.37 10.84 -13.40
CA ALA A 29 -11.47 11.81 -13.38
C ALA A 29 -11.84 12.26 -11.96
N GLN A 30 -11.60 11.41 -10.95
CA GLN A 30 -11.84 11.71 -9.53
C GLN A 30 -10.58 12.17 -8.80
N ARG A 31 -9.46 12.45 -9.49
CA ARG A 31 -8.17 12.79 -8.87
C ARG A 31 -8.27 13.90 -7.84
N SER A 32 -9.04 14.96 -8.12
CA SER A 32 -9.23 16.08 -7.20
C SER A 32 -9.95 15.72 -5.90
N GLN A 33 -10.60 14.57 -5.82
CA GLN A 33 -11.32 14.12 -4.62
C GLN A 33 -10.44 13.32 -3.67
N TRP A 34 -9.36 12.71 -4.16
CA TRP A 34 -8.52 11.82 -3.37
C TRP A 34 -7.05 12.24 -3.29
N TYR A 35 -6.53 12.98 -4.28
CA TYR A 35 -5.14 13.41 -4.30
C TYR A 35 -4.93 14.63 -3.39
N ILE A 36 -3.93 14.54 -2.52
CA ILE A 36 -3.52 15.62 -1.62
C ILE A 36 -2.04 15.89 -1.89
N SER A 37 -1.72 17.15 -2.19
CA SER A 37 -0.36 17.60 -2.48
C SER A 37 0.25 18.29 -1.27
N ASN A 38 1.58 18.25 -1.13
CA ASN A 38 2.34 18.86 -0.02
C ASN A 38 2.12 20.38 0.11
N SER A 39 1.56 21.05 -0.90
CA SER A 39 1.18 22.47 -0.84
C SER A 39 -0.17 22.74 -0.19
N THR A 40 -0.96 21.70 0.08
CA THR A 40 -2.23 21.84 0.81
C THR A 40 -1.94 21.93 2.31
N PRO A 41 -2.60 22.85 3.05
CA PRO A 41 -2.37 22.98 4.49
C PRO A 41 -2.65 21.62 5.16
N ARG A 42 -1.74 21.22 6.07
CA ARG A 42 -1.81 19.94 6.81
C ARG A 42 -3.26 19.64 7.16
N CYS A 43 -3.77 18.56 6.57
CA CYS A 43 -5.14 18.14 6.77
C CYS A 43 -5.42 18.00 8.27
N SER A 44 -6.51 18.63 8.73
CA SER A 44 -6.99 18.45 10.09
C SER A 44 -7.22 16.96 10.37
N ASN A 45 -7.16 16.56 11.64
CA ASN A 45 -7.45 15.18 12.06
C ASN A 45 -8.83 14.69 11.56
N ASP A 46 -9.73 15.59 11.18
CA ASP A 46 -11.07 15.29 10.67
C ASP A 46 -11.12 14.91 9.18
N THR A 47 -10.03 15.01 8.41
CA THR A 47 -10.06 14.62 7.00
C THR A 47 -10.31 13.11 6.89
N PRO A 48 -11.38 12.66 6.20
CA PRO A 48 -11.69 11.24 6.08
C PRO A 48 -10.61 10.53 5.27
N TRP A 49 -10.35 9.28 5.60
CA TRP A 49 -9.49 8.40 4.82
C TRP A 49 -10.35 7.56 3.88
N PRO A 50 -10.42 7.88 2.56
CA PRO A 50 -11.21 7.11 1.60
C PRO A 50 -10.50 5.78 1.26
N MET A 51 -10.43 4.87 2.23
CA MET A 51 -9.68 3.61 2.13
C MET A 51 -10.10 2.77 0.94
N ALA A 52 -11.40 2.68 0.66
CA ALA A 52 -11.91 1.96 -0.51
C ALA A 52 -11.35 2.50 -1.84
N THR A 53 -11.18 3.82 -1.97
CA THR A 53 -10.57 4.46 -3.13
C THR A 53 -9.09 4.11 -3.22
N TYR A 54 -8.35 4.24 -2.12
CA TYR A 54 -6.92 3.91 -2.08
C TYR A 54 -6.64 2.45 -2.39
N GLN A 55 -7.42 1.53 -1.80
CA GLN A 55 -7.38 0.10 -2.11
C GLN A 55 -7.72 -0.18 -3.57
N SER A 56 -8.72 0.52 -4.13
CA SER A 56 -9.09 0.38 -5.55
C SER A 56 -7.96 0.81 -6.47
N ILE A 57 -7.27 1.92 -6.17
CA ILE A 57 -6.08 2.38 -6.90
C ILE A 57 -4.96 1.32 -6.79
N LEU A 58 -4.67 0.84 -5.58
CA LEU A 58 -3.65 -0.19 -5.37
C LEU A 58 -3.96 -1.47 -6.14
N LEU A 59 -5.23 -1.90 -6.21
CA LEU A 59 -5.66 -3.05 -7.02
C LEU A 59 -5.43 -2.82 -8.53
N GLN A 60 -5.65 -1.59 -9.03
CA GLN A 60 -5.31 -1.27 -10.43
C GLN A 60 -3.80 -1.34 -10.67
N LEU A 61 -2.99 -0.88 -9.72
CA LEU A 61 -1.53 -0.94 -9.80
C LEU A 61 -1.02 -2.39 -9.74
N ILE A 62 -1.55 -3.21 -8.83
CA ILE A 62 -1.28 -4.66 -8.77
C ILE A 62 -1.62 -5.31 -10.11
N PHE A 63 -2.79 -5.00 -10.69
CA PHE A 63 -3.17 -5.53 -11.99
C PHE A 63 -2.20 -5.11 -13.10
N ALA A 64 -1.76 -3.85 -13.10
CA ALA A 64 -0.76 -3.38 -14.06
C ALA A 64 0.57 -4.14 -13.95
N VAL A 65 1.01 -4.46 -12.73
CA VAL A 65 2.19 -5.30 -12.48
C VAL A 65 1.99 -6.72 -13.02
N LEU A 66 0.82 -7.32 -12.79
CA LEU A 66 0.51 -8.65 -13.32
C LEU A 66 0.51 -8.72 -14.85
N VAL A 67 0.05 -7.65 -15.51
CA VAL A 67 0.11 -7.53 -16.98
C VAL A 67 1.57 -7.37 -17.42
N ALA A 68 2.33 -6.46 -16.81
CA ALA A 68 3.74 -6.24 -17.14
C ALA A 68 4.59 -7.52 -16.99
N LYS A 69 4.30 -8.34 -15.98
CA LYS A 69 4.95 -9.64 -15.76
C LYS A 69 4.78 -10.62 -16.93
N GLN A 70 3.67 -10.56 -17.67
CA GLN A 70 3.45 -11.42 -18.83
C GLN A 70 4.12 -10.88 -20.10
N GLU A 71 4.28 -9.57 -20.20
CA GLU A 71 4.70 -8.89 -21.44
C GLU A 71 6.20 -8.60 -21.51
N ALA A 72 6.88 -8.41 -20.37
CA ALA A 72 8.29 -8.00 -20.34
C ALA A 72 9.13 -8.76 -19.30
N PRO A 73 10.41 -9.06 -19.60
CA PRO A 73 11.34 -9.57 -18.61
C PRO A 73 11.59 -8.52 -17.51
N LEU A 74 11.86 -9.00 -16.29
CA LEU A 74 12.25 -8.17 -15.17
C LEU A 74 13.53 -7.38 -15.47
N ASP A 75 13.67 -6.19 -14.87
CA ASP A 75 14.94 -5.48 -14.92
C ASP A 75 16.03 -6.23 -14.13
N LEU A 76 17.28 -5.76 -14.22
CA LEU A 76 18.42 -6.33 -13.49
C LEU A 76 18.27 -6.29 -11.96
N ASN A 77 17.33 -5.49 -11.44
CA ASN A 77 17.00 -5.38 -10.02
C ASN A 77 15.72 -6.16 -9.65
N LEU A 78 15.19 -7.01 -10.55
CA LEU A 78 13.95 -7.77 -10.37
C LEU A 78 12.70 -6.88 -10.17
N ARG A 79 12.69 -5.68 -10.75
CA ARG A 79 11.57 -4.72 -10.76
C ARG A 79 10.86 -4.72 -12.11
N PHE A 80 9.56 -4.43 -12.06
CA PHE A 80 8.71 -4.22 -13.22
C PHE A 80 8.78 -2.75 -13.65
N GLN A 81 8.97 -2.51 -14.94
CA GLN A 81 8.86 -1.17 -15.50
C GLN A 81 7.39 -0.83 -15.72
N LEU A 82 6.90 0.16 -14.96
CA LEU A 82 5.57 0.70 -15.19
C LEU A 82 5.60 1.84 -16.22
N PRO A 83 4.60 1.92 -17.11
CA PRO A 83 4.36 3.12 -17.90
C PRO A 83 4.24 4.37 -17.01
N ASP A 84 4.72 5.51 -17.52
CA ASP A 84 4.82 6.77 -16.77
C ASP A 84 3.51 7.17 -16.08
N THR A 85 2.37 7.04 -16.76
CA THR A 85 1.06 7.38 -16.18
C THR A 85 0.71 6.54 -14.95
N LYS A 86 1.05 5.24 -14.96
CA LYS A 86 0.80 4.34 -13.82
C LYS A 86 1.79 4.57 -12.69
N TYR A 87 3.03 4.90 -13.02
CA TYR A 87 4.04 5.27 -12.02
C TYR A 87 3.70 6.59 -11.32
N GLN A 88 3.18 7.58 -12.06
CA GLN A 88 2.65 8.82 -11.51
C GLN A 88 1.45 8.58 -10.59
N LEU A 89 0.54 7.67 -10.96
CA LEU A 89 -0.58 7.27 -10.09
C LEU A 89 -0.09 6.64 -8.77
N LEU A 90 0.91 5.75 -8.83
CA LEU A 90 1.54 5.16 -7.65
C LEU A 90 2.21 6.24 -6.78
N THR A 91 2.95 7.17 -7.39
CA THR A 91 3.62 8.29 -6.72
C THR A 91 2.62 9.15 -5.96
N SER A 92 1.56 9.58 -6.63
CA SER A 92 0.53 10.44 -6.01
C SER A 92 -0.28 9.73 -4.93
N LEU A 93 -0.48 8.41 -5.03
CA LEU A 93 -1.08 7.64 -3.94
C LEU A 93 -0.18 7.66 -2.70
N VAL A 94 1.12 7.41 -2.87
CA VAL A 94 2.08 7.42 -1.76
C VAL A 94 2.19 8.80 -1.11
N GLU A 95 2.29 9.87 -1.91
CA GLU A 95 2.29 11.26 -1.42
C GLU A 95 1.04 11.53 -0.59
N THR A 96 -0.14 11.20 -1.11
CA THR A 96 -1.42 11.39 -0.42
C THR A 96 -1.44 10.63 0.92
N CYS A 97 -1.01 9.36 0.93
CA CYS A 97 -0.99 8.55 2.14
C CYS A 97 -0.01 9.10 3.19
N ARG A 98 1.14 9.64 2.76
CA ARG A 98 2.10 10.32 3.66
C ARG A 98 1.50 11.60 4.25
N GLU A 99 0.92 12.46 3.42
CA GLU A 99 0.32 13.72 3.87
C GLU A 99 -0.84 13.51 4.85
N LEU A 100 -1.61 12.45 4.65
CA LEU A 100 -2.67 12.04 5.58
C LEU A 100 -2.17 11.31 6.83
N GLY A 101 -0.88 10.96 6.88
CA GLY A 101 -0.27 10.24 8.00
C GLY A 101 -0.75 8.80 8.15
N LEU A 102 -1.14 8.12 7.06
CA LEU A 102 -1.69 6.76 7.09
C LEU A 102 -0.70 5.73 7.64
N PHE A 103 0.60 5.95 7.48
CA PHE A 103 1.62 4.99 7.88
C PHE A 103 2.02 5.09 9.36
N SER A 104 1.28 5.84 10.17
CA SER A 104 1.56 6.02 11.60
C SER A 104 0.44 5.44 12.46
N TYR A 105 0.77 4.45 13.30
CA TYR A 105 -0.19 3.83 14.21
C TYR A 105 -0.89 4.84 15.14
N PRO A 106 -0.18 5.80 15.77
CA PRO A 106 -0.84 6.87 16.51
C PRO A 106 -1.91 7.64 15.71
N ASN A 107 -1.63 7.95 14.44
CA ASN A 107 -2.60 8.64 13.58
C ASN A 107 -3.80 7.75 13.24
N MET A 108 -3.60 6.45 13.03
CA MET A 108 -4.70 5.49 12.82
C MET A 108 -5.65 5.48 14.02
N LEU A 109 -5.12 5.46 15.24
CA LEU A 109 -5.93 5.51 16.46
C LEU A 109 -6.66 6.84 16.62
N ALA A 110 -6.00 7.95 16.28
CA ALA A 110 -6.58 9.30 16.39
C ALA A 110 -7.81 9.51 15.49
N LYS A 111 -8.05 8.64 14.49
CA LYS A 111 -9.26 8.67 13.64
C LYS A 111 -10.51 8.14 14.32
N HIS A 112 -10.38 7.46 15.46
CA HIS A 112 -11.50 6.86 16.14
C HIS A 112 -11.89 7.67 17.38
N HIS A 113 -13.19 7.86 17.56
CA HIS A 113 -13.70 8.45 18.79
C HIS A 113 -13.48 7.49 19.98
N SER A 114 -13.32 8.03 21.18
CA SER A 114 -13.03 7.24 22.39
C SER A 114 -14.12 6.24 22.78
N SER A 115 -15.33 6.40 22.24
CA SER A 115 -16.45 5.46 22.44
C SER A 115 -16.58 4.41 21.32
N ALA A 116 -15.72 4.43 20.31
CA ALA A 116 -15.78 3.48 19.21
C ALA A 116 -15.58 2.04 19.72
N PRO A 117 -16.36 1.05 19.23
CA PRO A 117 -16.18 -0.34 19.61
C PRO A 117 -14.76 -0.82 19.29
N ILE A 118 -14.09 -1.47 20.25
CA ILE A 118 -12.69 -1.89 20.09
C ILE A 118 -12.46 -2.80 18.87
N ALA A 119 -13.43 -3.64 18.53
CA ALA A 119 -13.37 -4.49 17.35
C ALA A 119 -13.40 -3.68 16.04
N LEU A 120 -14.17 -2.58 15.99
CA LEU A 120 -14.21 -1.68 14.83
C LEU A 120 -12.88 -0.95 14.67
N VAL A 121 -12.32 -0.45 15.78
CA VAL A 121 -10.99 0.20 15.78
C VAL A 121 -9.93 -0.78 15.29
N TRP A 122 -9.93 -2.01 15.80
CA TRP A 122 -8.98 -3.04 15.38
C TRP A 122 -9.10 -3.36 13.89
N VAL A 123 -10.31 -3.60 13.36
CA VAL A 123 -10.51 -3.91 11.93
C VAL A 123 -10.00 -2.77 11.04
N ASN A 124 -10.31 -1.52 11.37
CA ASN A 124 -9.85 -0.37 10.60
C ASN A 124 -8.33 -0.22 10.63
N VAL A 125 -7.71 -0.34 11.81
CA VAL A 125 -6.25 -0.30 11.96
C VAL A 125 -5.60 -1.40 11.12
N GLU A 126 -6.10 -2.64 11.24
CA GLU A 126 -5.56 -3.80 10.54
C GLU A 126 -5.74 -3.72 9.01
N GLU A 127 -6.83 -3.11 8.55
CA GLU A 127 -7.06 -2.78 7.14
C GLU A 127 -5.97 -1.82 6.61
N ILE A 128 -5.69 -0.76 7.37
CA ILE A 128 -4.73 0.28 6.95
C ILE A 128 -3.30 -0.26 6.98
N LYS A 129 -2.93 -1.06 7.98
CA LYS A 129 -1.62 -1.72 8.01
C LYS A 129 -1.42 -2.66 6.83
N ARG A 130 -2.41 -3.50 6.52
CA ARG A 130 -2.36 -4.41 5.35
C ARG A 130 -2.25 -3.63 4.05
N PHE A 131 -3.02 -2.55 3.92
CA PHE A 131 -2.93 -1.65 2.78
C PHE A 131 -1.54 -1.02 2.65
N GLY A 132 -1.00 -0.45 3.74
CA GLY A 132 0.32 0.20 3.75
C GLY A 132 1.44 -0.77 3.41
N LEU A 133 1.41 -1.99 3.95
CA LEU A 133 2.38 -3.03 3.64
C LEU A 133 2.28 -3.48 2.17
N ALA A 134 1.07 -3.64 1.64
CA ALA A 134 0.86 -4.00 0.23
C ALA A 134 1.33 -2.87 -0.71
N LEU A 135 1.10 -1.61 -0.34
CA LEU A 135 1.58 -0.45 -1.09
C LEU A 135 3.10 -0.38 -1.10
N TYR A 136 3.76 -0.61 0.04
CA TYR A 136 5.22 -0.73 0.12
C TYR A 136 5.77 -1.80 -0.82
N LYS A 137 5.15 -3.00 -0.82
CA LYS A 137 5.55 -4.09 -1.73
C LYS A 137 5.43 -3.69 -3.19
N ILE A 138 4.37 -2.98 -3.56
CA ILE A 138 4.22 -2.47 -4.93
C ILE A 138 5.24 -1.38 -5.27
N CYS A 139 5.54 -0.47 -4.34
CA CYS A 139 6.59 0.53 -4.52
C CYS A 139 7.95 -0.11 -4.81
N ARG A 140 8.27 -1.20 -4.10
CA ARG A 140 9.51 -1.94 -4.32
C ARG A 140 9.54 -2.75 -5.61
N LEU A 141 8.41 -3.31 -6.01
CA LEU A 141 8.30 -4.08 -7.25
C LEU A 141 8.31 -3.21 -8.51
N CYS A 142 8.05 -1.92 -8.42
CA CYS A 142 7.88 -1.06 -9.60
C CYS A 142 9.03 -0.06 -9.75
N THR A 143 9.55 0.08 -10.96
CA THR A 143 10.42 1.20 -11.32
C THR A 143 9.77 1.99 -12.45
N ARG A 144 10.16 3.26 -12.60
CA ARG A 144 9.73 4.08 -13.72
C ARG A 144 10.36 3.52 -15.00
N SER A 145 9.58 3.38 -16.07
CA SER A 145 10.12 3.00 -17.38
C SER A 145 11.06 4.10 -17.87
N ALA A 146 12.35 3.79 -17.98
CA ALA A 146 13.33 4.73 -18.52
C ALA A 146 13.10 4.85 -20.03
N LEU A 147 12.74 6.03 -20.51
CA LEU A 147 12.75 6.31 -21.94
C LEU A 147 14.22 6.19 -22.40
N ALA A 148 14.50 5.27 -23.33
CA ALA A 148 15.81 5.13 -23.93
C ALA A 148 16.17 6.43 -24.67
N GLY A 149 16.96 7.31 -24.05
CA GLY A 149 17.37 8.56 -24.71
C GLY A 149 18.12 9.60 -23.89
N THR A 150 18.07 9.60 -22.55
CA THR A 150 18.82 10.59 -21.77
C THR A 150 20.06 9.96 -21.17
N THR A 151 21.15 9.97 -21.95
CA THR A 151 22.51 9.93 -21.42
C THR A 151 22.81 11.26 -20.77
N ASP A 152 22.41 11.46 -19.52
CA ASP A 152 23.00 12.47 -18.67
C ASP A 152 23.68 11.78 -17.48
N SER A 153 25.00 11.93 -17.48
CA SER A 153 25.93 11.54 -16.45
C SER A 153 25.66 12.26 -15.14
N ASP A 154 26.09 11.64 -14.04
CA ASP A 154 26.30 12.27 -12.74
C ASP A 154 25.04 12.71 -11.99
N SER A 155 24.28 11.72 -11.54
CA SER A 155 23.90 11.74 -10.13
C SER A 155 23.89 10.32 -9.61
N SER A 156 24.70 10.08 -8.57
CA SER A 156 24.41 9.09 -7.54
C SER A 156 23.12 9.49 -6.82
N ASP A 157 22.02 9.64 -7.58
CA ASP A 157 20.70 9.88 -7.03
C ASP A 157 20.37 8.60 -6.30
N MET A 158 20.70 8.58 -5.01
CA MET A 158 20.21 7.66 -4.02
C MET A 158 18.80 7.32 -4.45
N ARG A 159 18.60 6.10 -4.98
CA ARG A 159 17.32 5.61 -5.47
C ARG A 159 16.33 5.85 -4.35
N SER A 160 15.63 6.98 -4.37
CA SER A 160 14.71 7.32 -3.31
C SER A 160 13.54 6.40 -3.53
N GLU A 161 13.56 5.26 -2.83
CA GLU A 161 12.47 4.33 -2.87
C GLU A 161 11.21 5.10 -2.49
N LEU A 162 10.18 4.99 -3.34
CA LEU A 162 8.99 5.81 -3.20
C LEU A 162 8.37 5.66 -1.80
N LEU A 163 8.44 4.45 -1.24
CA LEU A 163 8.08 4.12 0.14
C LEU A 163 9.08 3.10 0.68
N THR A 164 9.67 3.39 1.83
CA THR A 164 10.65 2.54 2.54
C THR A 164 10.01 1.86 3.74
N LEU A 165 10.69 0.87 4.32
CA LEU A 165 10.25 0.29 5.59
C LEU A 165 10.28 1.30 6.74
N SER A 166 11.20 2.28 6.69
CA SER A 166 11.32 3.34 7.69
C SER A 166 10.12 4.28 7.71
N ASP A 167 9.31 4.33 6.64
CA ASP A 167 8.06 5.09 6.60
C ASP A 167 6.91 4.39 7.36
N LEU A 168 7.04 3.11 7.74
CA LEU A 168 5.96 2.30 8.31
C LEU A 168 6.03 2.22 9.84
N ASP A 169 5.44 3.21 10.52
CA ASP A 169 5.38 3.34 11.98
C ASP A 169 4.22 2.54 12.59
N PHE A 170 4.22 1.24 12.35
CA PHE A 170 3.31 0.26 12.94
C PHE A 170 3.96 -1.12 12.98
N CYS A 171 3.50 -2.01 13.87
CA CYS A 171 3.97 -3.40 13.83
C CYS A 171 3.31 -4.15 12.66
N MET A 172 3.94 -5.24 12.22
CA MET A 172 3.36 -6.14 11.22
C MET A 172 1.89 -6.51 11.52
N PRO A 173 1.00 -6.60 10.50
CA PRO A 173 -0.40 -6.98 10.68
C PRO A 173 -0.56 -8.31 11.44
N ASP A 174 -1.69 -8.46 12.13
CA ASP A 174 -2.08 -9.69 12.83
C ASP A 174 -2.38 -10.84 11.85
N SER A 175 -2.59 -12.04 12.38
CA SER A 175 -2.76 -13.25 11.56
C SER A 175 -4.03 -13.21 10.69
N ASP A 176 -3.94 -13.84 9.52
CA ASP A 176 -5.05 -13.88 8.56
C ASP A 176 -6.22 -14.74 9.07
N GLU A 177 -5.99 -15.69 9.99
CA GLU A 177 -7.05 -16.47 10.61
C GLU A 177 -8.00 -15.59 11.43
N MET A 178 -7.44 -14.62 12.17
CA MET A 178 -8.23 -13.68 12.96
C MET A 178 -8.99 -12.70 12.06
N TRP A 179 -8.34 -12.22 11.00
CA TRP A 179 -8.94 -11.32 10.02
C TRP A 179 -10.11 -11.96 9.26
N ASN A 180 -9.99 -13.24 8.90
CA ASN A 180 -10.99 -13.98 8.13
C ASN A 180 -12.02 -14.72 9.01
N ALA A 181 -12.03 -14.49 10.32
CA ALA A 181 -12.94 -15.16 11.23
C ALA A 181 -14.42 -14.81 10.94
N PRO A 182 -15.34 -15.79 10.93
CA PRO A 182 -16.76 -15.55 10.64
C PRO A 182 -17.39 -14.63 11.68
N SER A 183 -18.30 -13.75 11.27
CA SER A 183 -18.88 -12.67 12.09
C SER A 183 -19.54 -13.11 13.40
N SER A 184 -20.09 -14.33 13.46
CA SER A 184 -20.70 -14.90 14.66
C SER A 184 -19.70 -15.27 15.76
N ILE A 185 -18.43 -15.49 15.40
CA ILE A 185 -17.34 -15.87 16.31
C ILE A 185 -16.34 -14.72 16.41
N GLY A 186 -16.19 -13.94 15.34
CA GLY A 186 -15.17 -12.91 15.18
C GLY A 186 -15.25 -11.79 16.20
N ALA A 187 -16.44 -11.25 16.52
CA ALA A 187 -16.51 -10.10 17.43
C ALA A 187 -16.12 -10.44 18.88
N GLU A 188 -16.57 -11.59 19.39
CA GLU A 188 -16.21 -12.06 20.74
C GLU A 188 -14.79 -12.62 20.78
N SER A 189 -14.34 -13.31 19.72
CA SER A 189 -12.98 -13.81 19.59
C SER A 189 -11.94 -12.70 19.42
N ILE A 190 -12.25 -11.64 18.66
CA ILE A 190 -11.40 -10.46 18.53
C ILE A 190 -11.32 -9.74 19.88
N ARG A 191 -12.46 -9.57 20.58
CA ARG A 191 -12.45 -9.01 21.94
C ARG A 191 -11.57 -9.84 22.87
N SER A 192 -11.79 -11.15 22.93
CA SER A 192 -11.01 -12.03 23.81
C SER A 192 -9.53 -12.05 23.42
N ALA A 193 -9.19 -12.10 22.13
CA ALA A 193 -7.80 -12.06 21.64
C ALA A 193 -7.09 -10.74 21.95
N ILE A 194 -7.79 -9.60 21.85
CA ILE A 194 -7.27 -8.29 22.26
C ILE A 194 -7.04 -8.26 23.78
N PHE A 195 -7.99 -8.79 24.58
CA PHE A 195 -7.87 -8.83 26.04
C PHE A 195 -6.82 -9.84 26.54
N HIS A 196 -6.60 -10.94 25.81
CA HIS A 196 -5.63 -11.99 26.15
C HIS A 196 -4.27 -11.83 25.45
N GLN A 197 -3.99 -10.67 24.83
CA GLN A 197 -2.70 -10.33 24.23
C GLN A 197 -2.25 -11.26 23.09
N ALA A 198 -3.21 -11.91 22.40
CA ALA A 198 -2.95 -12.69 21.19
C ALA A 198 -2.75 -11.79 19.94
N CYS A 199 -3.23 -10.54 20.01
CA CYS A 199 -2.95 -9.45 19.07
C CYS A 199 -1.52 -8.94 19.28
N ARG A 200 -0.79 -8.63 18.20
CA ARG A 200 0.54 -8.01 18.31
C ARG A 200 0.44 -6.65 19.00
N ASP A 201 1.29 -6.43 19.99
CA ASP A 201 1.28 -5.16 20.73
C ASP A 201 1.91 -4.06 19.88
N ASN A 202 1.05 -3.16 19.38
CA ASN A 202 1.48 -1.99 18.62
C ASN A 202 1.95 -0.83 19.50
N ARG A 203 1.79 -0.93 20.82
CA ARG A 203 2.27 0.07 21.77
C ARG A 203 3.77 -0.05 21.99
N ASP A 204 4.33 -1.23 21.76
CA ASP A 204 5.76 -1.46 21.77
C ASP A 204 6.37 -1.00 20.43
N THR A 205 7.03 0.15 20.46
CA THR A 205 7.70 0.75 19.30
C THR A 205 8.85 -0.09 18.79
N ASP A 206 9.45 -0.95 19.63
CA ASP A 206 10.56 -1.81 19.21
C ASP A 206 10.12 -2.86 18.18
N ASN A 207 8.83 -3.17 18.13
CA ASN A 207 8.22 -4.10 17.17
C ASN A 207 7.71 -3.42 15.90
N TRP A 208 7.88 -2.10 15.75
CA TRP A 208 7.47 -1.38 14.55
C TRP A 208 8.35 -1.75 13.36
N ILE A 209 7.75 -1.78 12.17
CA ILE A 209 8.47 -2.07 10.93
C ILE A 209 9.58 -1.03 10.71
N SER A 210 9.30 0.25 10.98
CA SER A 210 10.28 1.33 10.88
C SER A 210 11.52 1.10 11.73
N GLN A 211 11.37 0.66 12.97
CA GLN A 211 12.49 0.36 13.88
C GLN A 211 13.22 -0.93 13.52
N THR A 212 12.49 -1.94 13.07
CA THR A 212 13.07 -3.24 12.70
C THR A 212 13.86 -3.14 11.39
N SER A 213 13.45 -2.25 10.49
CA SER A 213 14.13 -2.02 9.21
C SER A 213 15.59 -1.62 9.37
N GLY A 214 15.90 -0.73 10.32
CA GLY A 214 17.27 -0.30 10.61
C GLY A 214 18.16 -1.43 11.14
N LYS A 215 17.58 -2.50 11.69
CA LYS A 215 18.32 -3.70 12.15
C LYS A 215 18.57 -4.71 11.03
N LEU A 216 17.71 -4.73 10.00
CA LEU A 216 17.79 -5.64 8.85
C LEU A 216 18.49 -5.01 7.65
N TYR A 217 18.67 -3.69 7.65
CA TYR A 217 19.33 -2.95 6.60
C TYR A 217 20.83 -3.22 6.59
N ASP A 218 21.29 -3.99 5.60
CA ASP A 218 22.71 -4.09 5.26
C ASP A 218 22.99 -3.17 4.06
N SER A 219 23.75 -2.11 4.29
CA SER A 219 24.23 -1.19 3.24
C SER A 219 24.93 -1.87 2.06
N ARG A 220 25.38 -3.13 2.22
CA ARG A 220 26.07 -3.93 1.20
C ARG A 220 25.12 -4.84 0.41
N VAL A 221 23.89 -5.02 0.87
CA VAL A 221 22.89 -5.91 0.27
C VAL A 221 21.62 -5.10 0.01
N GLY A 222 21.39 -4.70 -1.24
CA GLY A 222 20.18 -3.95 -1.66
C GLY A 222 18.88 -4.77 -1.65
N LEU A 223 18.78 -5.79 -0.80
CA LEU A 223 17.59 -6.63 -0.62
C LEU A 223 17.02 -6.37 0.78
N ASP A 224 16.06 -5.47 0.87
CA ASP A 224 15.22 -5.39 2.07
C ASP A 224 14.29 -6.62 2.09
N TRP A 225 14.39 -7.43 3.15
CA TRP A 225 13.57 -8.63 3.33
C TRP A 225 12.33 -8.29 4.17
N ILE A 226 11.13 -8.24 3.56
CA ILE A 226 9.76 -8.40 4.15
C ILE A 226 8.68 -8.38 3.04
#